data_AF-A0A528CFA7-F1
#
_entry.id   AF-A0A528CFA7-F1
#
_cell.length_a   1.000
_cell.length_b   1.000
_cell.length_c   1.000
_cell.angle_alpha   90.00
_cell.angle_beta   90.00
_cell.angle_gamma   90.00
#
_symmetry.space_group_name_H-M   'P 1'
#
loop_
_entity.id
_entity.type
_entity.pdbx_description
1 polymer ?
#
loop_
_entity_poly.entity_id
_entity_poly.type
_entity_poly.pdbx_seq_one_letter_code
_entity_poly.pdbx_strand_id
1 'polypeptide(L)' 'PRKVIGDPHALYFGTELDDRSLVPGAGARIGSTPFEDWFDHAPSRRSGVAA' A
#
# COMPACT_ATOMS: atom_id res chain seq x y z
N PRO A 1 3.46 -21.03 -3.50
CA PRO A 1 2.74 -19.73 -3.55
C PRO A 1 1.86 -19.62 -2.30
N ARG A 2 1.84 -18.46 -1.61
CA ARG A 2 0.94 -18.26 -0.45
C ARG A 2 -0.46 -17.87 -0.93
N LYS A 3 -1.51 -18.42 -0.30
CA LYS A 3 -2.90 -18.05 -0.57
C LYS A 3 -3.18 -16.69 0.05
N VAL A 4 -3.59 -15.71 -0.76
CA VAL A 4 -4.06 -14.41 -0.28
C VAL A 4 -5.50 -14.58 0.22
N ILE A 5 -5.78 -14.06 1.41
CA ILE A 5 -7.11 -14.07 2.02
C ILE A 5 -7.42 -12.62 2.38
N GLY A 6 -8.52 -12.08 1.85
CA GLY A 6 -9.03 -10.76 2.23
C GLY A 6 -9.95 -10.89 3.43
N ASP A 7 -9.74 -10.03 4.43
CA ASP A 7 -10.59 -9.88 5.61
C ASP A 7 -10.81 -8.38 5.86
N PRO A 8 -12.04 -7.86 5.65
CA PRO A 8 -12.36 -6.46 5.88
C PRO A 8 -12.15 -5.99 7.33
N HIS A 9 -12.19 -6.91 8.30
CA HIS A 9 -12.01 -6.60 9.72
C HIS A 9 -10.56 -6.82 10.21
N ALA A 10 -9.64 -7.14 9.28
CA ALA A 10 -8.24 -7.32 9.63
C ALA A 10 -7.66 -6.02 10.21
N LEU A 11 -7.00 -6.14 11.36
CA LEU A 11 -6.40 -4.99 12.05
C LEU A 11 -5.15 -4.49 11.32
N TYR A 12 -5.12 -3.21 11.03
CA TYR A 12 -3.94 -2.48 10.58
C TYR A 12 -3.25 -1.86 11.80
N PHE A 13 -2.06 -2.36 12.14
CA PHE A 13 -1.34 -1.99 13.36
C PHE A 13 -2.21 -2.00 14.63
N GLY A 14 -3.08 -2.99 14.76
CA GLY A 14 -3.95 -3.18 15.93
C GLY A 14 -5.27 -2.40 15.90
N THR A 15 -5.58 -1.70 14.80
CA THR A 15 -6.82 -0.93 14.64
C THR A 15 -7.56 -1.37 13.37
N GLU A 16 -8.88 -1.52 13.45
CA GLU A 16 -9.72 -1.80 12.29
C GLU A 16 -9.81 -0.55 11.40
N LEU A 17 -9.76 -0.74 10.08
CA LEU A 17 -9.83 0.36 9.12
C LEU A 17 -11.22 0.47 8.51
N ASP A 18 -11.58 1.70 8.16
CA ASP A 18 -12.67 2.00 7.22
C ASP A 18 -12.13 2.49 5.87
N ASP A 19 -13.05 2.68 4.91
CA ASP A 19 -12.75 3.14 3.55
C ASP A 19 -11.99 4.48 3.48
N ARG A 20 -11.98 5.25 4.58
CA ARG A 20 -11.36 6.58 4.64
C ARG A 20 -10.08 6.62 5.46
N SER A 21 -9.67 5.51 6.05
CA SER A 21 -8.59 5.48 7.04
C SER A 21 -7.19 5.67 6.45
N LEU A 22 -6.95 5.22 5.21
CA LEU A 22 -5.64 5.32 4.53
C LEU A 22 -5.68 6.16 3.24
N VAL A 23 -6.73 6.96 3.07
CA VAL A 23 -6.89 7.83 1.90
C VAL A 23 -6.81 9.31 2.30
N PRO A 24 -6.31 10.19 1.41
CA PRO A 24 -6.30 11.63 1.69
C PRO A 24 -7.71 12.18 1.95
N GLY A 25 -7.83 13.00 3.00
CA GLY A 25 -9.08 13.70 3.33
C GLY A 25 -9.29 14.98 2.52
N ALA A 26 -10.37 15.71 2.86
CA ALA A 26 -10.66 17.00 2.23
C ALA A 26 -9.52 18.01 2.45
N GLY A 27 -9.10 18.68 1.38
CA GLY A 27 -8.01 19.68 1.42
C GLY A 27 -6.60 19.09 1.55
N ALA A 28 -6.44 17.77 1.42
CA ALA A 28 -5.12 17.15 1.42
C ALA A 28 -4.23 17.70 0.28
N ARG A 29 -2.93 17.82 0.54
CA ARG A 29 -1.96 18.22 -0.47
C ARG A 29 -1.66 17.01 -1.35
N ILE A 30 -1.99 17.12 -2.64
CA ILE A 30 -1.68 16.09 -3.63
C ILE A 30 -0.36 16.44 -4.30
N GLY A 31 0.59 15.49 -4.27
CA GLY A 31 1.86 15.61 -4.97
C GLY A 31 1.67 15.55 -6.49
N SER A 32 2.60 16.13 -7.24
CA SER A 32 2.56 16.12 -8.71
C SER A 32 3.00 14.79 -9.33
N THR A 33 3.66 13.93 -8.55
CA THR A 33 4.15 12.63 -9.03
C THR A 33 3.00 11.62 -9.07
N PRO A 34 2.58 11.15 -10.25
CA PRO A 34 1.60 10.08 -10.37
C PRO A 34 2.19 8.74 -9.92
N PHE A 35 1.32 7.74 -9.76
CA PHE A 35 1.73 6.42 -9.28
C PHE A 35 2.73 5.76 -10.23
N GLU A 36 2.50 5.87 -11.53
CA GLU A 36 3.31 5.28 -12.61
C GLU A 36 4.74 5.82 -12.55
N ASP A 37 4.90 7.15 -12.51
CA ASP A 37 6.21 7.80 -12.40
C ASP A 37 6.93 7.37 -11.11
N TRP A 38 6.22 7.29 -9.97
CA TRP A 38 6.83 6.80 -8.73
C TRP A 38 7.27 5.33 -8.85
N PHE A 39 6.42 4.49 -9.43
CA PHE A 39 6.64 3.04 -9.53
C PHE A 39 7.83 2.71 -10.43
N ASP A 40 8.01 3.45 -11.52
CA ASP A 40 9.13 3.28 -12.45
C ASP A 40 10.49 3.61 -11.80
N HIS A 41 10.50 4.49 -10.78
CA HIS A 41 11.70 4.85 -10.03
C HIS A 41 11.89 4.02 -8.75
N ALA A 42 10.96 3.12 -8.42
CA ALA A 42 11.09 2.28 -7.25
C ALA A 42 12.26 1.30 -7.44
N PRO A 43 13.09 1.07 -6.41
CA PRO A 43 14.19 0.11 -6.52
C PRO A 43 13.60 -1.26 -6.86
N SER A 44 14.15 -1.90 -7.89
CA SER A 44 13.76 -3.26 -8.22
C SER A 44 14.00 -4.13 -6.99
N ARG A 45 12.95 -4.79 -6.50
CA ARG A 45 13.12 -5.77 -5.42
C ARG A 45 14.10 -6.81 -5.93
N ARG A 46 15.32 -6.84 -5.36
CA ARG A 46 16.23 -7.96 -5.59
C ARG A 46 15.49 -9.22 -5.19
N SER A 47 15.33 -10.14 -6.14
CA SER A 47 14.81 -11.47 -5.88
C SER A 47 15.79 -12.16 -4.93
N GLY A 48 15.49 -12.14 -3.63
CA GLY A 48 16.14 -12.99 -2.67
C GLY A 48 15.62 -14.41 -2.89
N VAL A 49 16.35 -15.20 -3.68
CA VAL A 49 16.28 -16.66 -3.58
C VAL A 49 16.83 -16.99 -2.18
N ALA A 50 15.93 -17.29 -1.25
CA ALA A 50 16.28 -17.95 -0.01
C ALA A 50 16.32 -19.46 -0.29
N ALA A 51 17.46 -20.05 0.09
CA ALA A 51 17.71 -21.50 0.14
C ALA A 51 16.72 -22.23 1.05
#